data_AF-A0A951MXB1-F1
#
_entry.id   AF-A0A951MXB1-F1
#
_cell.length_a   1.000
_cell.length_b   1.000
_cell.length_c   1.000
_cell.angle_alpha   90.00
_cell.angle_beta   90.00
_cell.angle_gamma   90.00
#
_symmetry.space_group_name_H-M   'P 1'
#
loop_
_entity.id
_entity.type
_entity.pdbx_description
1 polymer ?
#
loop_
_entity_poly.entity_id
_entity_poly.type
_entity_poly.pdbx_seq_one_letter_code
_entity_poly.pdbx_strand_id
1 'polypeptide(L)' 'MRELARPLEQVMRRLPEVERRVVELRMGLVDGHPRNLADTARGLGLTVQEAKEIEQRAFDRIREVVPLERLQKLLNS' A
#
# COMPACT_ATOMS: atom_id res chain seq x y z
N MET A 1 10.24 11.18 13.30
CA MET A 1 9.90 10.41 12.08
C MET A 1 8.43 10.64 11.68
N ARG A 2 8.12 11.72 10.95
CA ARG A 2 6.77 11.99 10.39
C ARG A 2 6.82 12.48 8.94
N GLU A 3 7.93 12.28 8.23
CA GLU A 3 8.10 12.77 6.85
C GLU A 3 7.66 11.77 5.77
N LEU A 4 7.38 10.52 6.14
CA LEU A 4 6.88 9.48 5.22
C LEU A 4 5.36 9.52 4.97
N ALA A 5 4.60 10.21 5.82
CA ALA A 5 3.14 10.19 5.75
C ALA A 5 2.59 10.91 4.52
N ARG A 6 3.13 12.09 4.18
CA ARG A 6 2.58 12.93 3.10
C ARG A 6 2.74 12.35 1.70
N PRO A 7 3.90 11.80 1.30
CA PRO A 7 4.04 11.17 -0.01
C PRO A 7 3.14 9.94 -0.13
N LEU A 8 3.05 9.14 0.93
CA LEU A 8 2.26 7.92 0.95
C LEU A 8 0.76 8.24 0.83
N GLU A 9 0.25 9.24 1.56
CA GLU A 9 -1.16 9.67 1.44
C GLU A 9 -1.53 10.12 0.02
N GLN A 10 -0.65 10.87 -0.66
CA GLN A 10 -0.91 11.30 -2.04
C GLN A 10 -0.95 10.12 -3.01
N VAL A 11 -0.09 9.12 -2.80
CA VAL A 11 -0.04 7.91 -3.61
C VAL A 11 -1.27 7.03 -3.32
N MET A 12 -1.62 6.83 -2.04
CA MET A 12 -2.82 6.10 -1.64
C MET A 12 -4.07 6.71 -2.27
N ARG A 13 -4.18 8.05 -2.33
CA ARG A 13 -5.30 8.75 -2.98
C ARG A 13 -5.48 8.40 -4.46
N ARG A 14 -4.44 7.95 -5.16
CA ARG A 14 -4.48 7.55 -6.58
C ARG A 14 -4.79 6.06 -6.79
N LEU A 15 -4.73 5.26 -5.73
CA LEU A 15 -5.13 3.86 -5.77
C LEU A 15 -6.67 3.74 -5.75
N PRO A 16 -7.24 2.78 -6.50
CA PRO A 16 -8.61 2.32 -6.31
C PRO A 16 -8.87 1.96 -4.85
N GLU A 17 -10.12 2.11 -4.39
CA GLU A 17 -10.48 1.91 -2.99
C GLU A 17 -10.07 0.53 -2.44
N VAL A 18 -10.26 -0.52 -3.24
CA VAL A 18 -9.92 -1.90 -2.86
C VAL A 18 -8.40 -2.08 -2.70
N GLU A 19 -7.62 -1.55 -3.66
CA GLU A 19 -6.15 -1.56 -3.61
C GLU A 19 -5.62 -0.78 -2.41
N ARG A 20 -6.18 0.41 -2.17
CA ARG A 20 -5.86 1.24 -1.01
C ARG A 20 -6.11 0.47 0.30
N ARG A 21 -7.29 -0.13 0.47
CA ARG A 21 -7.65 -0.86 1.69
C ARG A 21 -6.73 -2.05 1.95
N VAL A 22 -6.33 -2.78 0.90
CA VAL A 22 -5.35 -3.87 1.02
C VAL A 22 -4.01 -3.32 1.52
N VAL A 23 -3.49 -2.26 0.89
CA VAL A 23 -2.20 -1.68 1.29
C VAL A 23 -2.26 -1.07 2.69
N GLU A 24 -3.34 -0.36 3.04
CA GLU A 24 -3.55 0.23 4.36
C GLU A 24 -3.55 -0.81 5.48
N LEU A 25 -4.22 -1.95 5.28
CA LEU A 25 -4.23 -3.05 6.25
C LEU A 25 -2.87 -3.75 6.32
N ARG A 26 -2.25 -4.00 5.16
CA ARG A 26 -0.93 -4.65 5.09
C ARG A 26 0.16 -3.85 5.75
N MET A 27 0.11 -2.53 5.60
CA MET A 27 1.10 -1.60 6.16
C MET A 27 0.74 -1.12 7.56
N GLY A 28 -0.42 -1.53 8.10
CA GLY A 28 -0.88 -1.08 9.42
C GLY A 28 -1.17 0.41 9.49
N LEU A 29 -1.57 1.04 8.37
CA LEU A 29 -1.84 2.48 8.31
C LEU A 29 -3.14 2.88 9.03
N VAL A 30 -4.01 1.90 9.31
CA VAL A 30 -5.31 2.13 9.96
C VAL A 30 -5.20 1.97 11.48
N ASP A 31 -4.56 0.91 11.95
CA ASP A 31 -4.53 0.49 13.35
C ASP A 31 -3.10 0.41 13.94
N GLY A 32 -2.08 0.77 13.16
CA GLY A 32 -0.67 0.69 13.55
C GLY A 32 -0.09 -0.72 13.50
N HIS A 33 -0.87 -1.72 13.08
CA HIS A 33 -0.47 -3.13 13.13
C HIS A 33 -0.45 -3.74 11.71
N PRO A 34 0.74 -3.97 11.13
CA PRO A 34 0.84 -4.55 9.80
C PRO A 34 0.27 -5.97 9.78
N ARG A 35 -0.60 -6.24 8.80
CA ARG A 35 -1.24 -7.55 8.64
C ARG A 35 -0.58 -8.35 7.52
N ASN A 36 -0.55 -9.66 7.66
CA ASN A 36 -0.16 -10.56 6.57
C ASN A 36 -1.27 -10.66 5.51
N LEU A 37 -0.97 -11.25 4.35
CA LEU A 37 -1.94 -11.42 3.26
C LEU A 37 -3.18 -12.21 3.68
N ALA A 38 -3.01 -13.24 4.51
CA ALA A 38 -4.12 -14.09 4.94
C ALA A 38 -5.09 -13.33 5.86
N ASP A 39 -4.57 -12.53 6.78
CA ASP A 39 -5.37 -11.73 7.70
C ASP A 39 -6.01 -10.52 7.01
N THR A 40 -5.31 -9.94 6.03
CA THR A 40 -5.86 -8.89 5.17
C THR A 40 -6.99 -9.43 4.30
N ALA A 41 -6.78 -10.59 3.67
CA ALA A 41 -7.78 -11.27 2.86
C ALA A 41 -9.03 -11.59 3.70
N ARG A 42 -8.84 -12.18 4.89
CA ARG A 42 -9.93 -12.46 5.83
C ARG A 42 -10.67 -11.18 6.25
N GLY A 43 -9.95 -10.10 6.54
CA GLY A 43 -10.54 -8.81 6.94
C GLY A 43 -11.31 -8.09 5.82
N LEU A 44 -11.07 -8.44 4.56
CA LEU A 44 -11.72 -7.85 3.39
C LEU A 44 -12.71 -8.80 2.69
N GLY A 45 -12.89 -10.02 3.19
CA GLY A 45 -13.74 -11.03 2.55
C GLY A 45 -13.20 -11.53 1.21
N LEU A 46 -11.89 -11.46 1.01
CA LEU A 46 -11.18 -11.89 -0.19
C LEU A 46 -10.47 -13.22 0.05
N THR A 47 -10.10 -13.91 -1.01
CA THR A 47 -9.12 -14.99 -0.95
C THR A 47 -7.70 -14.44 -0.79
N VAL A 48 -6.79 -15.27 -0.29
CA VAL A 48 -5.37 -14.91 -0.15
C VAL A 48 -4.75 -14.56 -1.51
N GLN A 49 -5.16 -15.28 -2.56
CA GLN A 49 -4.68 -15.03 -3.92
C GLN A 49 -5.20 -13.70 -4.47
N GLU A 50 -6.48 -13.38 -4.28
CA GLU A 50 -7.03 -12.07 -4.66
C GLU A 50 -6.33 -10.93 -3.93
N ALA A 51 -6.10 -11.06 -2.61
CA ALA A 51 -5.37 -10.06 -1.84
C ALA A 51 -3.94 -9.86 -2.37
N LYS A 52 -3.26 -10.94 -2.78
CA LYS A 52 -1.93 -10.90 -3.39
C LYS A 52 -1.93 -10.20 -4.75
N GLU A 53 -2.93 -10.48 -5.58
CA GLU A 53 -3.07 -9.82 -6.89
C GLU A 53 -3.39 -8.34 -6.76
N ILE A 54 -4.29 -7.99 -5.85
CA ILE A 54 -4.63 -6.60 -5.53
C ILE A 54 -3.39 -5.87 -5.01
N GLU A 55 -2.63 -6.49 -4.11
CA GLU A 55 -1.38 -5.93 -3.64
C GLU A 55 -0.40 -5.68 -4.79
N GLN A 56 -0.20 -6.66 -5.67
CA GLN A 56 0.71 -6.52 -6.80
C GLN A 56 0.30 -5.37 -7.72
N ARG A 57 -1.00 -5.27 -8.06
CA ARG A 57 -1.54 -4.15 -8.86
C ARG A 57 -1.34 -2.81 -8.18
N ALA A 58 -1.56 -2.75 -6.86
CA ALA A 58 -1.32 -1.55 -6.08
C ALA A 58 0.15 -1.13 -6.17
N PHE A 59 1.10 -2.05 -5.99
CA PHE A 59 2.54 -1.75 -6.10
C PHE A 59 2.94 -1.31 -7.49
N ASP A 60 2.42 -1.94 -8.54
CA ASP A 60 2.72 -1.55 -9.92
C ASP A 60 2.20 -0.14 -10.20
N ARG A 61 0.99 0.18 -9.74
CA ARG A 61 0.44 1.53 -9.86
C ARG A 61 1.23 2.55 -9.05
N ILE A 62 1.67 2.20 -7.83
CA ILE A 62 2.56 3.06 -7.01
C ILE A 62 3.85 3.39 -7.77
N ARG A 63 4.46 2.40 -8.43
CA ARG A 63 5.66 2.61 -9.25
C ARG A 63 5.41 3.53 -10.44
N GLU A 64 4.23 3.46 -11.05
CA GLU A 64 3.86 4.37 -12.15
C GLU A 64 3.63 5.81 -11.67
N VAL A 65 2.99 6.00 -10.51
CA VAL A 65 2.68 7.36 -9.99
C VAL A 65 3.82 8.02 -9.22
N VAL A 66 4.80 7.25 -8.74
CA VAL A 66 6.00 7.78 -8.10
C VAL A 66 7.17 7.65 -9.08
N PRO A 67 7.63 8.74 -9.71
CA PRO A 67 8.83 8.71 -10.54
C PRO A 67 9.99 8.15 -9.72
N LEU A 68 10.75 7.22 -10.31
CA LEU A 68 11.88 6.53 -9.66
C LEU A 68 12.85 7.47 -8.95
N GLU A 69 13.03 8.69 -9.46
CA GLU A 69 13.82 9.76 -8.85
C GLU A 69 13.37 10.14 -7.43
N ARG A 70 12.06 10.10 -7.16
CA ARG A 70 11.49 10.44 -5.85
C ARG A 70 11.60 9.26 -4.86
N LEU A 71 11.59 8.03 -5.37
CA LEU A 71 11.77 6.82 -4.56
C LEU A 71 13.24 6.66 -4.11
N GLN A 72 14.21 6.96 -4.98
CA GLN A 72 15.63 6.98 -4.62
C GLN A 72 15.94 8.02 -3.54
N LYS A 73 15.27 9.17 -3.58
CA LYS A 73 15.43 10.23 -2.57
C LYS A 73 14.87 9.85 -1.20
N LEU A 74 13.88 8.95 -1.14
CA LEU A 74 13.27 8.45 0.09
C LEU A 74 14.07 7.28 0.72
N LEU A 75 14.88 6.57 -0.06
CA LEU A 75 15.73 5.48 0.41
C LEU A 75 17.16 5.94 0.76
N ASN A 76 17.60 7.09 0.25
CA ASN A 76 18.93 7.67 0.49
C ASN A 76 18.93 8.89 1.44
N SER A 77 17.93 9.04 2.31
CA SER A 77 17.89 10.10 3.34
C SER A 77 17.50 9.57 4.71
#